data_AF-A0A378AC93-F1
#
_entry.id   AF-A0A378AC93-F1
#
_cell.length_a   1.000
_cell.length_b   1.000
_cell.length_c   1.000
_cell.angle_alpha   90.00
_cell.angle_beta   90.00
_cell.angle_gamma   90.00
#
_symmetry.space_group_name_H-M   'P 1'
#
loop_
_entity.id
_entity.type
_entity.pdbx_description
1 polymer ?
#
loop_
_entity_poly.entity_id
_entity_poly.type
_entity_poly.pdbx_seq_one_letter_code
_entity_poly.pdbx_strand_id
1 'polypeptide(L)' 'MAALIKQIKADGVHTWFMENQLDPRLVKQIASATGAQPGGELYPEALSKPGGVADSYVKMMRHNVELIANSMK' A
#
# COMPACT_ATOMS: atom_id res chain seq x y z
N MET A 1 17.10 5.82 -0.40
CA MET A 1 16.33 5.51 -1.63
C MET A 1 16.98 4.49 -2.54
N ALA A 2 18.25 4.65 -2.97
CA ALA A 2 18.89 3.67 -3.86
C ALA A 2 18.95 2.23 -3.29
N ALA A 3 19.20 2.07 -1.98
CA ALA A 3 19.20 0.77 -1.33
C ALA A 3 17.82 0.10 -1.34
N LEU A 4 16.75 0.86 -1.07
CA LEU A 4 15.37 0.37 -1.06
C LEU A 4 14.94 -0.13 -2.45
N ILE A 5 15.24 0.64 -3.51
CA ILE A 5 14.92 0.23 -4.88
C ILE A 5 15.66 -1.06 -5.26
N LYS A 6 16.94 -1.20 -4.88
CA LYS A 6 17.70 -2.43 -5.11
C LYS A 6 17.09 -3.62 -4.39
N GLN A 7 16.67 -3.45 -3.14
CA GLN A 7 16.02 -4.50 -2.35
C GLN A 7 14.69 -4.93 -2.97
N ILE A 8 13.82 -3.98 -3.31
CA ILE A 8 12.52 -4.25 -3.95
C ILE A 8 12.68 -5.04 -5.26
N LYS A 9 13.71 -4.74 -6.05
CA LYS A 9 14.04 -5.51 -7.26
C LYS A 9 14.57 -6.90 -6.94
N ALA A 10 15.43 -7.03 -5.94
CA ALA A 10 16.02 -8.31 -5.53
C ALA A 10 14.97 -9.28 -4.97
N ASP A 11 14.01 -8.75 -4.21
CA ASP A 11 12.92 -9.51 -3.59
C ASP A 11 11.76 -9.78 -4.56
N GLY A 12 11.81 -9.22 -5.78
CA GLY A 12 10.76 -9.40 -6.78
C GLY A 12 9.40 -8.91 -6.29
N VAL A 13 9.34 -7.75 -5.64
CA VAL A 13 8.08 -7.20 -5.14
C VAL A 13 7.26 -6.64 -6.31
N HIS A 14 6.04 -7.14 -6.48
CA HIS A 14 5.16 -6.78 -7.59
C HIS A 14 4.15 -5.70 -7.24
N THR A 15 3.79 -5.58 -5.95
CA THR A 15 2.71 -4.71 -5.49
C THR A 15 3.15 -3.89 -4.29
N TRP A 16 2.76 -2.62 -4.27
CA TRP A 16 2.98 -1.71 -3.15
C TRP A 16 1.66 -1.09 -2.69
N PHE A 17 1.57 -0.73 -1.42
CA PHE A 17 0.39 -0.08 -0.85
C PHE A 17 0.67 1.35 -0.46
N MET A 18 -0.31 2.24 -0.65
CA MET A 18 -0.23 3.60 -0.15
C MET A 18 -0.85 3.66 1.24
N GLU A 19 -0.14 4.24 2.19
CA GLU A 19 -0.75 4.62 3.46
C GLU A 19 -1.24 6.06 3.33
N ASN A 20 -2.44 6.34 3.83
CA ASN A 20 -3.10 7.66 3.73
C ASN A 20 -2.25 8.84 4.27
N GLN A 21 -1.21 8.57 5.07
CA GLN A 21 -0.34 9.59 5.67
C GLN A 21 1.03 9.78 4.99
N LEU A 22 1.41 8.93 4.03
CA LEU A 22 2.72 9.01 3.38
C LEU A 22 2.74 9.94 2.16
N ASP A 23 3.87 10.61 1.91
CA ASP A 23 4.06 11.48 0.75
C ASP A 23 3.98 10.66 -0.56
N PRO A 24 2.99 10.94 -1.44
CA PRO A 24 2.76 10.16 -2.65
C PRO A 24 3.90 10.27 -3.66
N ARG A 25 4.80 11.26 -3.54
CA ARG A 25 5.95 11.42 -4.44
C ARG A 25 6.97 10.30 -4.28
N LEU A 26 7.22 9.86 -3.05
CA LEU A 26 8.19 8.81 -2.78
C LEU A 26 7.74 7.47 -3.37
N VAL A 27 6.47 7.16 -3.18
CA VAL A 27 5.87 5.91 -3.65
C VAL A 27 5.84 5.85 -5.18
N LYS A 28 5.51 6.97 -5.84
CA LYS A 28 5.61 7.11 -7.30
C LYS A 28 7.02 6.86 -7.83
N GLN A 29 8.06 7.39 -7.17
CA GLN A 29 9.45 7.16 -7.58
C GLN A 29 9.84 5.67 -7.48
N ILE A 30 9.40 4.98 -6.43
CA ILE A 30 9.63 3.54 -6.27
C ILE A 30 8.91 2.77 -7.37
N ALA A 31 7.63 3.07 -7.62
CA ALA A 31 6.84 2.44 -8.68
C ALA A 31 7.50 2.61 -10.06
N SER A 32 7.90 3.83 -10.42
CA SER A 32 8.60 4.10 -11.69
C SER A 32 9.94 3.39 -11.82
N ALA A 33 10.68 3.22 -10.71
CA ALA A 33 12.00 2.60 -10.73
C ALA A 33 11.95 1.06 -10.75
N THR A 34 10.86 0.46 -10.25
CA THR A 34 10.75 -0.98 -9.98
C THR A 34 9.74 -1.70 -10.87
N GLY A 35 8.79 -0.97 -11.46
CA GLY A 35 7.68 -1.54 -12.22
C GLY A 35 6.54 -2.08 -11.35
N ALA A 36 6.67 -1.98 -10.02
CA ALA A 36 5.66 -2.44 -9.08
C ALA A 36 4.37 -1.62 -9.18
N GLN A 37 3.22 -2.31 -9.09
CA GLN A 37 1.90 -1.73 -9.28
C GLN A 37 1.25 -1.32 -7.95
N PRO A 38 0.41 -0.27 -7.93
CA PRO A 38 -0.37 0.09 -6.76
C PRO A 38 -1.36 -1.02 -6.42
N GLY A 39 -1.28 -1.52 -5.19
CA GLY A 39 -2.20 -2.49 -4.60
C GLY A 39 -3.44 -1.85 -3.97
N GLY A 40 -3.46 -0.53 -3.82
CA GLY A 40 -4.55 0.22 -3.19
C GLY A 40 -4.09 1.00 -1.95
N GLU A 41 -5.06 1.53 -1.21
CA GLU A 41 -4.83 2.35 -0.01
C GLU A 41 -5.12 1.53 1.26
N LEU A 42 -4.13 1.51 2.16
CA LEU A 42 -4.25 0.93 3.49
C LEU A 42 -4.52 2.02 4.52
N TYR A 43 -5.21 1.59 5.58
CA TYR A 43 -5.52 2.42 6.75
C TYR A 43 -4.76 1.88 7.98
N PRO A 44 -3.49 2.25 8.17
CA PRO A 44 -2.67 1.73 9.27
C PRO A 44 -2.90 2.46 10.60
N GLU A 45 -3.11 3.78 10.55
CA GLU A 45 -3.13 4.65 11.75
C GLU A 45 -4.44 5.44 11.92
N ALA A 46 -5.38 5.36 10.96
CA ALA A 46 -6.63 6.12 11.01
C ALA A 46 -7.78 5.39 10.30
N LEU A 47 -8.98 5.54 10.85
CA LEU A 47 -10.21 5.16 10.17
C LEU A 47 -10.49 6.09 8.99
N SER A 48 -11.22 5.60 8.00
CA SER A 48 -11.80 6.48 6.98
C SER A 48 -12.84 7.42 7.61
N LYS A 49 -13.26 8.44 6.85
CA LYS A 49 -14.41 9.27 7.23
C LYS A 49 -15.65 8.40 7.53
N PRO A 50 -16.58 8.87 8.40
CA PRO A 50 -17.84 8.17 8.66
C PRO A 50 -18.56 7.79 7.35
N GLY A 51 -19.00 6.54 7.22
CA GLY A 51 -19.63 6.00 6.00
C GLY A 51 -18.65 5.50 4.93
N GLY A 52 -17.33 5.60 5.15
CA GLY A 52 -16.31 5.08 4.25
C GLY A 52 -16.01 3.59 4.43
N VAL A 53 -15.11 3.08 3.57
CA VAL A 53 -14.73 1.65 3.50
C VAL A 53 -14.07 1.12 4.77
N ALA A 54 -13.51 2.01 5.59
CA ALA A 54 -12.77 1.70 6.81
C ALA A 54 -13.24 2.56 8.00
N ASP A 55 -14.55 2.86 8.09
CA ASP A 55 -15.12 3.76 9.11
C ASP A 55 -15.28 3.13 10.52
N SER A 56 -14.83 1.89 10.69
CA SER A 56 -14.74 1.20 11.97
C SER A 56 -13.54 0.27 11.97
N TYR A 57 -13.02 -0.07 13.15
CA TYR A 57 -11.82 -0.89 13.28
C TYR A 57 -11.94 -2.23 12.55
N VAL A 58 -13.08 -2.92 12.68
CA VAL A 58 -13.29 -4.22 12.02
C VAL A 58 -13.33 -4.08 10.50
N LYS A 59 -13.98 -3.04 9.97
CA LYS A 59 -14.01 -2.78 8.52
C LYS A 59 -12.63 -2.40 7.99
N MET A 60 -11.89 -1.57 8.72
CA MET A 60 -10.50 -1.19 8.42
C MET A 60 -9.61 -2.42 8.31
N MET A 61 -9.65 -3.31 9.30
CA MET A 61 -8.87 -4.55 9.29
C MET A 61 -9.27 -5.47 8.14
N ARG A 62 -10.58 -5.63 7.89
CA ARG A 62 -11.08 -6.45 6.78
C ARG A 62 -10.59 -5.92 5.42
N HIS A 63 -10.77 -4.62 5.18
CA HIS A 63 -10.32 -3.94 3.96
C HIS A 63 -8.81 -4.12 3.74
N ASN A 64 -7.99 -3.87 4.78
CA ASN A 64 -6.53 -4.03 4.69
C ASN A 64 -6.13 -5.48 4.37
N VAL A 65 -6.73 -6.47 5.04
CA VAL A 65 -6.43 -7.89 4.82
C VAL A 65 -6.86 -8.34 3.42
N GLU A 66 -8.03 -7.91 2.95
CA GLU A 66 -8.52 -8.25 1.61
C GLU A 66 -7.61 -7.68 0.51
N LEU A 67 -7.15 -6.44 0.67
CA LEU A 67 -6.19 -5.81 -0.24
C LEU A 67 -4.87 -6.58 -0.32
N ILE A 68 -4.30 -6.92 0.84
CA ILE A 68 -3.04 -7.68 0.92
C ILE A 68 -3.22 -9.08 0.32
N ALA A 69 -4.29 -9.80 0.68
CA ALA A 69 -4.53 -11.15 0.17
C ALA A 69 -4.74 -11.16 -1.35
N ASN A 70 -5.39 -10.12 -1.91
CA ASN A 70 -5.59 -10.03 -3.35
C ASN A 70 -4.32 -9.64 -4.12
N SER A 71 -3.37 -8.93 -3.50
CA SER A 71 -2.10 -8.58 -4.17
C SER A 71 -1.10 -9.73 -4.27
N MET A 72 -1.34 -10.84 -3.56
CA MET A 72 -0.46 -12.02 -3.54
C MET A 72 -0.83 -13.07 -4.60
N LYS A 73 -1.87 -12.82 -5.40
CA LYS A 73 -2.30 -13.68 -6.51
C LYS A 73 -1.59 -13.29 -7.79
#